data_AF-A0A6N3CRD9-F1
#
_entry.id   AF-A0A6N3CRD9-F1
#
_cell.length_a   1.000
_cell.length_b   1.000
_cell.length_c   1.000
_cell.angle_alpha   90.00
_cell.angle_beta   90.00
_cell.angle_gamma   90.00
#
_symmetry.space_group_name_H-M   'P 1'
#
loop_
_entity.id
_entity.type
_entity.pdbx_description
1 polymer ?
#
loop_
_entity_poly.entity_id
_entity_poly.type
_entity_poly.pdbx_seq_one_letter_code
_entity_poly.pdbx_strand_id
1 'polypeptide(L)'
;MYGYPPSDLLVIRVFNNTDKKIKDISFNYEGSKMRDTTISSIRPRQDKQTGISTIYLNTPTDILMHHKVDGNTFTYVIKEKVTNSFTTKQVPYPIRISINDIKENGELDISIKVDEA
;
A
#
# COMPACT_ATOMS: atom_id res chain seq x y z
N MET A 1 -19.55 -2.86 -21.02
CA MET A 1 -18.54 -2.15 -20.19
C MET A 1 -18.14 -3.12 -19.09
N TYR A 2 -17.03 -3.84 -19.23
CA TYR A 2 -16.57 -4.80 -18.22
C TYR A 2 -15.94 -4.01 -17.06
N GLY A 3 -16.76 -3.57 -16.12
CA GLY A 3 -16.28 -3.08 -14.84
C GLY A 3 -15.83 -4.28 -14.02
N TYR A 4 -14.54 -4.33 -13.67
CA TYR A 4 -14.09 -5.22 -12.61
C TYR A 4 -14.97 -4.96 -11.37
N PRO A 5 -15.50 -6.01 -10.72
CA PRO A 5 -16.30 -5.79 -9.54
C PRO A 5 -15.45 -5.03 -8.49
N PRO A 6 -16.03 -4.07 -7.76
CA PRO A 6 -15.32 -3.25 -6.77
C PRO A 6 -14.66 -4.04 -5.62
N SER A 7 -14.86 -5.36 -5.61
CA SER A 7 -14.34 -6.33 -4.65
C SER A 7 -12.86 -6.68 -4.86
N ASP A 8 -12.27 -6.35 -6.01
CA ASP A 8 -10.97 -6.89 -6.45
C ASP A 8 -9.80 -5.90 -6.34
N LEU A 9 -10.04 -4.77 -5.66
CA LEU A 9 -9.09 -3.69 -5.51
C LEU A 9 -8.97 -3.33 -4.02
N LEU A 10 -7.77 -3.51 -3.47
CA LEU A 10 -7.42 -2.95 -2.17
C LEU A 10 -6.94 -1.51 -2.36
N VAL A 11 -7.70 -0.56 -1.81
CA VAL A 11 -7.34 0.86 -1.88
C VAL A 11 -6.33 1.21 -0.80
N ILE A 12 -5.26 1.89 -1.18
CA ILE A 12 -4.23 2.39 -0.28
C ILE A 12 -4.16 3.91 -0.40
N ARG A 13 -4.25 4.59 0.73
CA ARG A 13 -4.06 6.03 0.86
C ARG A 13 -2.81 6.30 1.68
N VAL A 14 -1.93 7.13 1.14
CA VAL A 14 -0.67 7.52 1.77
C VAL A 14 -0.69 9.02 1.97
N PHE A 15 -0.56 9.44 3.22
CA PHE A 15 -0.39 10.82 3.59
C PHE A 15 1.05 11.08 4.02
N ASN A 16 1.70 12.04 3.37
CA ASN A 16 3.02 12.48 3.78
C ASN A 16 2.89 13.60 4.82
N ASN A 17 3.06 13.24 6.09
CA ASN A 17 3.04 14.19 7.21
C ASN A 17 4.43 14.78 7.51
N THR A 18 5.34 14.75 6.54
CA THR A 18 6.66 15.38 6.67
C THR A 18 6.74 16.68 5.87
N ASP A 19 7.86 17.37 5.98
CA ASP A 19 8.22 18.56 5.21
C ASP A 19 9.04 18.24 3.95
N LYS A 20 9.35 16.96 3.70
CA LYS A 20 10.17 16.49 2.57
C LYS A 20 9.33 15.78 1.52
N LYS A 21 9.77 15.83 0.26
CA LYS A 21 9.17 15.04 -0.82
C LYS A 21 9.64 13.59 -0.71
N ILE A 22 8.70 12.66 -0.72
CA ILE A 22 8.98 11.22 -0.73
C ILE A 22 8.80 10.69 -2.14
N LYS A 23 9.66 9.77 -2.56
CA LYS A 23 9.66 9.17 -3.90
C LYS A 23 9.62 7.66 -3.82
N ASP A 24 9.26 7.03 -4.93
CA ASP A 24 9.48 5.60 -5.16
C ASP A 24 8.96 4.71 -4.04
N ILE A 25 7.67 4.88 -3.73
CA ILE A 25 6.91 3.96 -2.89
C ILE A 25 6.19 2.98 -3.79
N SER A 26 6.35 1.68 -3.56
CA SER A 26 5.59 0.65 -4.25
C SER A 26 4.85 -0.27 -3.30
N PHE A 27 3.83 -0.95 -3.82
CA PHE A 27 3.00 -1.87 -3.07
C PHE A 27 2.75 -3.15 -3.85
N ASN A 28 2.81 -4.27 -3.14
CA ASN A 28 2.53 -5.60 -3.66
C ASN A 28 2.15 -6.57 -2.54
N TYR A 29 2.03 -7.84 -2.90
CA TYR A 29 1.89 -8.97 -1.99
C TYR A 29 2.59 -10.18 -2.61
N GLU A 30 3.00 -11.12 -1.76
CA GLU A 30 3.67 -12.34 -2.22
C GLU A 30 2.77 -13.16 -3.15
N GLY A 31 3.33 -13.63 -4.27
CA GLY A 31 2.57 -14.37 -5.28
C GLY A 31 1.71 -13.50 -6.22
N SER A 32 1.75 -12.16 -6.08
CA SER A 32 1.17 -11.25 -7.07
C SER A 32 1.78 -11.52 -8.45
N LYS A 33 0.92 -11.73 -9.45
CA LYS A 33 1.30 -11.81 -10.87
C LYS A 33 1.24 -10.45 -11.59
N MET A 34 0.86 -9.41 -10.85
CA MET A 34 0.71 -8.05 -11.36
C MET A 34 1.98 -7.24 -11.09
N ARG A 35 2.23 -6.23 -11.92
CA ARG A 35 3.30 -5.26 -11.65
C ARG A 35 3.01 -4.52 -10.34
N ASP A 36 4.08 -4.22 -9.61
CA ASP A 36 4.02 -3.41 -8.40
C ASP A 36 3.27 -2.10 -8.66
N THR A 37 2.36 -1.79 -7.75
CA THR A 37 1.63 -0.53 -7.79
C THR A 37 2.53 0.55 -7.20
N THR A 38 2.88 1.58 -7.99
CA THR A 38 3.90 2.56 -7.59
C THR A 38 3.31 3.97 -7.46
N ILE A 39 3.64 4.66 -6.37
CA ILE A 39 3.49 6.11 -6.21
C ILE A 39 4.87 6.74 -6.42
N SER A 40 5.05 7.37 -7.58
CA SER A 40 6.35 7.94 -7.97
C SER A 40 6.81 9.08 -7.05
N SER A 41 5.87 9.88 -6.54
CA SER A 41 6.17 10.83 -5.48
C SER A 41 4.97 11.38 -4.73
N ILE A 42 5.22 11.81 -3.49
CA ILE A 42 4.28 12.46 -2.58
C ILE A 42 4.95 13.74 -2.07
N ARG A 43 4.34 14.91 -2.35
CA ARG A 43 4.84 16.20 -1.84
C ARG A 43 4.63 16.31 -0.32
N PRO A 44 5.29 17.25 0.36
CA PRO A 44 5.00 17.55 1.77
C PRO A 44 3.50 17.82 1.97
N ARG A 45 2.94 17.31 3.07
CA ARG A 45 1.52 17.49 3.46
C ARG A 45 0.51 17.04 2.39
N GLN A 46 0.90 16.12 1.50
CA GLN A 46 0.04 15.65 0.42
C GLN A 46 -0.51 14.23 0.69
N ASP A 47 -1.77 14.04 0.31
CA ASP A 47 -2.41 12.73 0.13
C ASP A 47 -2.19 12.19 -1.30
N LYS A 48 -1.94 10.89 -1.38
CA LYS A 48 -1.99 10.11 -2.61
C LYS A 48 -2.76 8.82 -2.39
N GLN A 49 -3.61 8.47 -3.36
CA GLN A 49 -4.32 7.21 -3.39
C GLN A 49 -3.82 6.34 -4.54
N THR A 50 -3.74 5.04 -4.29
CA THR A 50 -3.52 4.02 -5.31
C THR A 50 -4.33 2.75 -4.97
N GLY A 51 -4.25 1.73 -5.83
CA GLY A 51 -4.96 0.47 -5.60
C GLY A 51 -4.17 -0.75 -6.06
N ILE A 52 -4.17 -1.79 -5.23
CA ILE A 52 -3.58 -3.09 -5.55
C ILE A 52 -4.69 -4.04 -6.00
N SER A 53 -4.50 -4.69 -7.14
CA SER A 53 -5.42 -5.74 -7.59
C SER A 53 -5.25 -7.00 -6.74
N THR A 54 -6.34 -7.45 -6.11
CA THR A 54 -6.36 -8.62 -5.23
C THR A 54 -6.84 -9.89 -5.94
N ILE A 55 -7.06 -9.86 -7.27
CA ILE A 55 -7.62 -10.98 -8.04
C ILE A 55 -6.82 -12.29 -7.92
N TYR A 56 -5.51 -12.22 -7.68
CA TYR A 56 -4.63 -13.39 -7.56
C TYR A 56 -4.32 -13.77 -6.12
N LEU A 57 -4.96 -13.11 -5.15
CA LEU A 57 -4.79 -13.39 -3.74
C LEU A 57 -5.63 -14.64 -3.39
N ASN A 58 -5.07 -15.82 -3.59
CA ASN A 58 -5.76 -17.11 -3.41
C ASN A 58 -5.61 -17.68 -2.00
N THR A 59 -4.63 -17.21 -1.25
CA THR A 59 -4.29 -17.62 0.12
C THR A 59 -4.15 -16.39 1.00
N PRO A 60 -4.33 -16.48 2.33
CA PRO A 60 -4.05 -15.37 3.23
C PRO A 60 -2.59 -14.89 3.05
N THR A 61 -2.42 -13.62 2.71
CA THR A 61 -1.10 -13.06 2.37
C THR A 61 -0.96 -11.64 2.91
N ASP A 62 0.25 -11.27 3.29
CA ASP A 62 0.56 -9.94 3.78
C ASP A 62 0.68 -8.96 2.62
N ILE A 63 0.16 -7.76 2.82
CA ILE A 63 0.35 -6.64 1.90
C ILE A 63 1.58 -5.88 2.33
N LEU A 64 2.46 -5.63 1.37
CA LEU A 64 3.75 -5.00 1.60
C LEU A 64 3.79 -3.62 0.95
N MET A 65 4.49 -2.72 1.62
CA MET A 65 4.96 -1.45 1.09
C MET A 65 6.47 -1.50 0.99
N HIS A 66 7.02 -1.02 -0.12
CA HIS A 66 8.45 -0.85 -0.32
C HIS A 66 8.77 0.63 -0.54
N HIS A 67 9.86 1.10 0.04
CA HIS A 67 10.41 2.42 -0.21
C HIS A 67 11.88 2.31 -0.61
N LYS A 68 12.22 2.86 -1.79
CA LYS A 68 13.58 2.82 -2.32
C LYS A 68 14.28 4.17 -2.18
N VAL A 69 15.45 4.17 -1.54
CA VAL A 69 16.30 5.36 -1.35
C VAL A 69 17.75 4.94 -1.54
N ASP A 70 18.47 5.62 -2.43
CA ASP A 70 19.91 5.45 -2.65
C ASP A 70 20.36 3.99 -2.84
N GLY A 71 19.55 3.20 -3.55
CA GLY A 71 19.80 1.77 -3.81
C GLY A 71 19.35 0.83 -2.70
N ASN A 72 18.98 1.33 -1.52
CA ASN A 72 18.41 0.54 -0.43
C ASN A 72 16.89 0.41 -0.59
N THR A 73 16.35 -0.75 -0.19
CA THR A 73 14.90 -0.99 -0.15
C THR A 73 14.47 -1.27 1.28
N PHE A 74 13.60 -0.42 1.82
CA PHE A 74 12.93 -0.62 3.10
C PHE A 74 11.56 -1.27 2.84
N THR A 75 11.22 -2.31 3.60
CA THR A 75 9.96 -3.05 3.44
C THR A 75 9.13 -2.98 4.71
N TYR A 76 7.84 -2.72 4.56
CA TYR A 76 6.88 -2.58 5.65
C TYR A 76 5.70 -3.51 5.39
N VAL A 77 5.29 -4.27 6.40
CA VAL A 77 4.02 -5.00 6.37
C VAL A 77 2.91 -4.03 6.72
N ILE A 78 2.01 -3.75 5.77
CA ILE A 78 0.93 -2.75 5.96
C ILE A 78 -0.41 -3.37 6.33
N LYS A 79 -0.61 -4.66 6.05
CA LYS A 79 -1.73 -5.45 6.58
C LYS A 79 -1.39 -6.92 6.47
N GLU A 80 -1.56 -7.64 7.58
CA GLU A 80 -1.33 -9.08 7.63
C GLU A 80 -2.54 -9.88 7.15
N LYS A 81 -2.27 -11.04 6.55
CA LYS A 81 -3.27 -12.09 6.24
C LYS A 81 -4.51 -11.55 5.51
N VAL A 82 -4.32 -10.64 4.57
CA VAL A 82 -5.40 -10.17 3.69
C VAL A 82 -5.90 -11.36 2.89
N THR A 83 -7.21 -11.42 2.69
CA THR A 83 -7.88 -12.44 1.90
C THR A 83 -8.71 -11.78 0.82
N ASN A 84 -8.86 -12.46 -0.32
CA ASN A 84 -9.64 -11.92 -1.42
C ASN A 84 -11.12 -11.92 -1.06
N SER A 85 -11.82 -10.87 -1.45
CA SER A 85 -13.27 -10.74 -1.34
C SER A 85 -14.04 -11.89 -2.01
N PHE A 86 -13.50 -12.57 -3.03
CA PHE A 86 -14.15 -13.75 -3.60
C PHE A 86 -14.27 -14.90 -2.59
N THR A 87 -13.32 -15.04 -1.67
CA THR A 87 -13.34 -16.10 -0.65
C THR A 87 -14.08 -15.67 0.61
N THR A 88 -14.08 -14.39 0.96
CA THR A 88 -14.67 -13.89 2.23
C THR A 88 -15.97 -13.10 2.06
N LYS A 89 -16.35 -12.74 0.84
CA LYS A 89 -17.45 -11.80 0.50
C LYS A 89 -17.32 -10.42 1.18
N GLN A 90 -16.14 -10.07 1.68
CA GLN A 90 -15.86 -8.77 2.30
C GLN A 90 -14.99 -7.94 1.36
N VAL A 91 -15.39 -6.69 1.14
CA VAL A 91 -14.55 -5.73 0.40
C VAL A 91 -13.36 -5.39 1.30
N PRO A 92 -12.11 -5.51 0.81
CA PRO A 92 -10.96 -5.14 1.63
C PRO A 92 -11.04 -3.65 2.00
N TYR A 93 -11.07 -3.35 3.30
CA TYR A 93 -11.15 -1.99 3.80
C TYR A 93 -9.94 -1.15 3.33
N PRO A 94 -10.13 0.14 3.01
CA PRO A 94 -9.02 1.01 2.67
C PRO A 94 -7.96 1.03 3.76
N ILE A 95 -6.69 0.93 3.35
CA ILE A 95 -5.54 1.09 4.25
C ILE A 95 -5.07 2.53 4.16
N ARG A 96 -4.97 3.20 5.31
CA ARG A 96 -4.39 4.54 5.44
C ARG A 96 -3.01 4.43 6.06
N ILE A 97 -2.03 4.99 5.37
CA ILE A 97 -0.64 5.06 5.80
C ILE A 97 -0.31 6.54 6.01
N SER A 98 0.17 6.89 7.20
CA SER A 98 0.74 8.20 7.48
C SER A 98 2.25 8.05 7.61
N ILE A 99 3.01 8.78 6.80
CA ILE A 99 4.47 8.86 6.94
C ILE A 99 4.76 10.05 7.85
N ASN A 100 5.22 9.77 9.06
CA ASN A 100 5.35 10.75 10.13
C ASN A 100 6.74 11.37 10.18
N ASP A 101 7.76 10.59 9.83
CA ASP A 101 9.15 11.03 9.80
C ASP A 101 9.96 10.24 8.75
N ILE A 102 11.13 10.78 8.40
CA ILE A 102 12.13 10.13 7.53
C ILE A 102 13.44 10.14 8.29
N LYS A 103 13.89 8.94 8.71
CA LYS A 103 15.15 8.75 9.40
C LYS A 103 16.33 9.12 8.50
N GLU A 104 17.50 9.31 9.09
CA GLU A 104 18.73 9.71 8.38
C GLU A 104 19.11 8.74 7.24
N ASN A 105 18.84 7.45 7.40
CA ASN A 105 19.09 6.41 6.41
C ASN A 105 18.01 6.32 5.30
N GLY A 106 16.97 7.16 5.33
CA GLY A 106 15.84 7.11 4.41
C GLY A 106 14.72 6.15 4.80
N GLU A 107 14.83 5.44 5.93
CA GLU A 107 13.74 4.65 6.47
C GLU A 107 12.59 5.56 6.92
N LEU A 108 11.35 5.13 6.69
CA LEU A 108 10.16 5.88 7.02
C LEU A 108 9.63 5.43 8.39
N ASP A 109 9.34 6.40 9.25
CA ASP A 109 8.45 6.15 10.39
C ASP A 109 7.01 6.28 9.91
N ILE A 110 6.24 5.20 10.06
CA ILE A 110 4.88 5.10 9.54
C ILE A 110 3.86 4.69 10.59
N SER A 111 2.65 5.22 10.46
CA SER A 111 1.48 4.72 11.17
C SER A 111 0.46 4.19 10.18
N ILE A 112 -0.14 3.06 10.51
CA ILE A 112 -1.11 2.37 9.66
C ILE A 112 -2.45 2.34 10.37
N LYS A 113 -3.50 2.71 9.65
CA LYS A 113 -4.89 2.57 10.09
C LYS A 113 -5.67 1.82 9.02
N VAL A 114 -6.40 0.79 9.43
CA VAL A 114 -7.37 0.10 8.59
C VAL A 114 -8.74 0.69 8.93
N ASP A 115 -9.47 1.14 7.91
CA ASP A 115 -10.84 1.63 8.10
C ASP A 115 -11.82 0.45 8.28
N GLU A 116 -11.62 -0.36 9.31
CA GLU A 116 -12.57 -1.42 9.68
C GLU A 116 -13.86 -0.74 10.18
N ALA A 117 -14.98 -1.01 9.49
CA ALA A 117 -16.31 -0.56 9.88
C ALA A 117 -16.88 -1.42 11.02
#